data_AF-A0A7K9AMR0-F1
#
_entry.id   AF-A0A7K9AMR0-F1
#
_cell.length_a   1.000
_cell.length_b   1.000
_cell.length_c   1.000
_cell.angle_alpha   90.00
_cell.angle_beta   90.00
_cell.angle_gamma   90.00
#
_symmetry.space_group_name_H-M   'P 1'
#
loop_
_entity.id
_entity.type
_entity.pdbx_description
1 polymer ?
#
loop_
_entity_poly.entity_id
_entity_poly.type
_entity_poly.pdbx_seq_one_letter_code
_entity_poly.pdbx_strand_id
1 'polypeptide(L)'
;EMEIEINDSLMRFFDHCQKFVAFVEENDTAMHQVDAFKEGPEMRRVVEKVADVLCLPADELNADLIQVAFLTCSYELAVRNVTSPWCSLFSEEDAKVLEYLNDLKQYWKRGYGYDINSRSSCNLFQDIFQQLDKAVEESKSSKPISSPVIVQIGHAETLQPLLALMGFFKDDEPLRANNYVRQMHRKFRSGRIVPYAANLVFVLYHCDQANSSKEEYQVQMLLNENLLPFHHSNKTISIYADLKDYYKDILQNCHFKEECELPKNNNTATDEL
;
A
#
# COMPACT_ATOMS: atom_id res chain seq x y z
N GLU A 1 -1.82 -29.38 14.45
CA GLU A 1 -0.89 -28.69 13.53
C GLU A 1 -1.66 -27.54 12.89
N MET A 2 -1.02 -26.40 12.66
CA MET A 2 -1.66 -25.28 11.97
C MET A 2 -1.63 -25.61 10.48
N GLU A 3 -2.80 -25.79 9.87
CA GLU A 3 -2.92 -26.09 8.45
C GLU A 3 -2.61 -24.81 7.66
N ILE A 4 -1.56 -24.87 6.82
CA ILE A 4 -1.16 -23.75 5.97
C ILE A 4 -1.91 -23.88 4.66
N GLU A 5 -2.80 -22.91 4.38
CA GLU A 5 -3.49 -22.80 3.10
C GLU A 5 -2.76 -21.80 2.19
N ILE A 6 -2.57 -22.18 0.93
CA ILE A 6 -2.03 -21.28 -0.11
C ILE A 6 -3.20 -20.75 -0.93
N ASN A 7 -3.46 -19.45 -0.85
CA ASN A 7 -4.54 -18.79 -1.57
C ASN A 7 -4.03 -17.55 -2.33
N ASP A 8 -3.38 -17.79 -3.47
CA ASP A 8 -2.82 -16.72 -4.32
C ASP A 8 -3.90 -15.83 -4.92
N SER A 9 -5.10 -16.36 -5.18
CA SER A 9 -6.22 -15.55 -5.67
C SER A 9 -6.63 -14.45 -4.68
N LEU A 10 -6.47 -14.69 -3.37
CA LEU A 10 -6.74 -13.72 -2.32
C LEU A 10 -5.52 -12.84 -1.99
N MET A 11 -4.33 -13.45 -1.86
CA MET A 11 -3.12 -12.74 -1.38
C MET A 11 -2.28 -12.11 -2.48
N ARG A 12 -2.47 -12.54 -3.74
CA ARG A 12 -1.82 -12.02 -4.95
C ARG A 12 -2.86 -11.60 -5.99
N PHE A 13 -3.97 -11.02 -5.54
CA PHE A 13 -5.08 -10.57 -6.39
C PHE A 13 -4.64 -9.75 -7.61
N PHE A 14 -3.54 -8.98 -7.48
CA PHE A 14 -2.98 -8.14 -8.55
C PHE A 14 -2.44 -8.96 -9.74
N ASP A 15 -1.89 -10.15 -9.51
CA ASP A 15 -1.43 -11.05 -10.59
C ASP A 15 -2.60 -11.68 -11.35
N HIS A 16 -3.77 -11.76 -10.72
CA HIS A 16 -4.97 -12.36 -11.27
C HIS A 16 -5.95 -11.32 -11.86
N CYS A 17 -5.58 -10.04 -11.82
CA CYS A 17 -6.42 -8.95 -12.28
C CYS A 17 -6.00 -8.50 -13.70
N GLN A 18 -6.72 -8.97 -14.74
CA GLN A 18 -6.31 -8.73 -16.13
C GLN A 18 -6.25 -7.23 -16.48
N LYS A 19 -7.21 -6.41 -16.01
CA LYS A 19 -7.19 -4.95 -16.20
C LYS A 19 -5.94 -4.32 -15.56
N PHE A 20 -5.58 -4.73 -14.34
CA PHE A 20 -4.36 -4.26 -13.68
C PHE A 20 -3.10 -4.64 -14.47
N VAL A 21 -2.99 -5.91 -14.87
CA VAL A 21 -1.82 -6.41 -15.61
C VAL A 21 -1.65 -5.65 -16.91
N ALA A 22 -2.71 -5.54 -17.72
CA ALA A 22 -2.64 -4.91 -19.03
C ALA A 22 -2.40 -3.39 -18.98
N PHE A 23 -3.00 -2.69 -18.02
CA PHE A 23 -2.98 -1.22 -18.00
C PHE A 23 -1.93 -0.61 -17.08
N VAL A 24 -1.35 -1.40 -16.16
CA VAL A 24 -0.37 -0.91 -15.17
C VAL A 24 0.90 -1.75 -15.16
N GLU A 25 0.81 -3.08 -15.06
CA GLU A 25 2.01 -3.93 -14.93
C GLU A 25 2.82 -4.01 -16.23
N GLU A 26 2.15 -4.25 -17.35
CA GLU A 26 2.73 -4.40 -18.69
C GLU A 26 2.70 -3.11 -19.52
N ASN A 27 2.16 -2.02 -18.96
CA ASN A 27 2.07 -0.74 -19.64
C ASN A 27 3.26 0.16 -19.29
N ASP A 28 4.20 0.29 -20.22
CA ASP A 28 5.40 1.12 -20.06
C ASP A 28 5.08 2.59 -19.72
N THR A 29 3.92 3.10 -20.13
CA THR A 29 3.52 4.50 -19.85
C THR A 29 2.95 4.71 -18.45
N ALA A 30 2.57 3.63 -17.76
CA ALA A 30 1.99 3.69 -16.42
C ALA A 30 2.98 4.28 -15.38
N MET A 31 4.28 4.22 -15.68
CA MET A 31 5.35 4.67 -14.80
C MET A 31 5.98 6.00 -15.24
N HIS A 32 5.36 6.73 -16.17
CA HIS A 32 5.95 7.96 -16.75
C HIS A 32 6.36 9.01 -15.71
N GLN A 33 5.68 9.10 -14.55
CA GLN A 33 6.08 10.02 -13.48
C GLN A 33 7.38 9.59 -12.78
N VAL A 34 7.66 8.29 -12.69
CA VAL A 34 8.94 7.78 -12.19
C VAL A 34 10.04 8.09 -13.19
N ASP A 35 9.82 7.80 -14.47
CA ASP A 35 10.81 8.04 -15.52
C ASP A 35 11.13 9.53 -15.68
N ALA A 36 10.11 10.39 -15.66
CA ALA A 36 10.30 11.83 -15.67
C ALA A 36 11.05 12.34 -14.41
N PHE A 37 10.87 11.70 -13.25
CA PHE A 37 11.59 12.08 -12.03
C PHE A 37 13.06 11.65 -12.06
N LYS A 38 13.37 10.47 -12.62
CA LYS A 38 14.75 10.00 -12.83
C LYS A 38 15.58 11.00 -13.64
N GLU A 39 14.97 11.61 -14.64
CA GLU A 39 15.58 12.66 -15.49
C GLU A 39 15.42 14.09 -14.92
N GLY A 40 14.76 14.22 -13.76
CA GLY A 40 14.44 15.47 -13.10
C GLY A 40 15.64 16.17 -12.47
N PRO A 41 15.52 17.47 -12.16
CA PRO A 41 16.60 18.25 -11.57
C PRO A 41 16.98 17.75 -10.16
N GLU A 42 16.04 17.20 -9.40
CA GLU A 42 16.30 16.59 -8.10
C GLU A 42 17.25 15.41 -8.21
N MET A 43 16.94 14.44 -9.09
CA MET A 43 17.77 13.25 -9.29
C MET A 43 19.10 13.58 -9.95
N ARG A 44 19.13 14.51 -10.92
CA ARG A 44 20.39 14.95 -11.56
C ARG A 44 21.40 15.46 -10.53
N ARG A 45 20.96 16.26 -9.54
CA ARG A 45 21.83 16.74 -8.46
C ARG A 45 22.39 15.59 -7.60
N VAL A 46 21.59 14.56 -7.35
CA VAL A 46 22.06 13.38 -6.60
C VAL A 46 23.09 12.61 -7.41
N VAL A 47 22.85 12.41 -8.72
CA VAL A 47 23.81 11.74 -9.63
C VAL A 47 25.14 12.48 -9.65
N GLU A 48 25.13 13.80 -9.88
CA GLU A 48 26.33 14.64 -9.91
C GLU A 48 27.12 14.54 -8.60
N LYS A 49 26.43 14.64 -7.46
CA LYS A 49 27.07 14.56 -6.15
C LYS A 49 27.68 13.18 -5.87
N VAL A 50 27.00 12.09 -6.23
CA VAL A 50 27.55 10.74 -6.05
C VAL A 50 28.72 10.51 -7.00
N ALA A 51 28.65 11.01 -8.24
CA ALA A 51 29.75 10.96 -9.20
C ALA A 51 31.00 11.65 -8.65
N ASP A 52 30.84 12.84 -8.07
CA ASP A 52 31.92 13.60 -7.42
C ASP A 52 32.57 12.82 -6.27
N VAL A 53 31.76 12.19 -5.40
CA VAL A 53 32.25 11.37 -4.28
C VAL A 53 33.02 10.14 -4.77
N LEU A 54 32.58 9.54 -5.88
CA LEU A 54 33.22 8.36 -6.48
C LEU A 54 34.40 8.72 -7.41
N CYS A 55 34.64 10.01 -7.68
CA CYS A 55 35.61 10.49 -8.66
C CYS A 55 35.34 9.93 -10.07
N LEU A 56 34.08 9.85 -10.49
CA LEU A 56 33.65 9.38 -11.81
C LEU A 56 33.00 10.50 -12.63
N PRO A 57 33.03 10.43 -13.97
CA PRO A 57 32.20 11.28 -14.81
C PRO A 57 30.71 11.06 -14.55
N ALA A 58 29.92 12.14 -14.42
CA ALA A 58 28.49 12.04 -14.10
C ALA A 58 27.67 11.34 -15.20
N ASP A 59 28.12 11.37 -16.45
CA ASP A 59 27.49 10.70 -17.59
C ASP A 59 27.72 9.17 -17.62
N GLU A 60 28.62 8.64 -16.78
CA GLU A 60 28.75 7.20 -16.55
C GLU A 60 27.73 6.66 -15.53
N LEU A 61 27.03 7.54 -14.82
CA LEU A 61 26.00 7.19 -13.84
C LEU A 61 24.60 7.59 -14.33
N ASN A 62 23.59 6.87 -13.87
CA ASN A 62 22.19 7.22 -14.08
C ASN A 62 21.38 6.96 -12.80
N ALA A 63 20.14 7.46 -12.77
CA ALA A 63 19.26 7.34 -11.61
C ALA A 63 19.06 5.88 -11.14
N ASP A 64 19.06 4.90 -12.06
CA ASP A 64 18.91 3.48 -11.72
C ASP A 64 20.14 2.93 -10.99
N LEU A 65 21.35 3.26 -11.45
CA LEU A 65 22.59 2.89 -10.77
C LEU A 65 22.68 3.53 -9.38
N ILE A 66 22.27 4.80 -9.26
CA ILE A 66 22.19 5.49 -7.96
C ILE A 66 21.18 4.79 -7.03
N GLN A 67 20.01 4.40 -7.55
CA GLN A 67 19.01 3.67 -6.77
C GLN A 67 19.55 2.30 -6.32
N VAL A 68 20.30 1.58 -7.16
CA VAL A 68 20.95 0.32 -6.79
C VAL A 68 21.95 0.53 -5.64
N ALA A 69 22.79 1.57 -5.69
CA ALA A 69 23.70 1.89 -4.60
C ALA A 69 22.95 2.20 -3.29
N PHE A 70 21.88 2.99 -3.36
CA PHE A 70 21.04 3.32 -2.22
C PHE A 70 20.34 2.08 -1.62
N LEU A 71 19.78 1.20 -2.44
CA LEU A 71 19.15 -0.03 -2.00
C LEU A 71 20.16 -1.04 -1.45
N THR A 72 21.40 -1.05 -1.97
CA THR A 72 22.47 -1.90 -1.41
C THR A 72 22.78 -1.48 0.03
N CYS A 73 22.88 -0.17 0.28
CA CYS A 73 22.98 0.36 1.65
C CYS A 73 21.80 -0.10 2.53
N SER A 74 20.56 0.07 2.05
CA SER A 74 19.38 -0.25 2.86
C SER A 74 19.26 -1.74 3.18
N TYR A 75 19.59 -2.62 2.22
CA TYR A 75 19.55 -4.07 2.43
C TYR A 75 20.67 -4.56 3.36
N GLU A 76 21.89 -4.05 3.24
CA GLU A 76 22.97 -4.42 4.16
C GLU A 76 22.67 -3.97 5.59
N LEU A 77 22.05 -2.81 5.76
CA LEU A 77 21.59 -2.36 7.06
C LEU A 77 20.45 -3.25 7.59
N ALA A 78 19.40 -3.48 6.80
CA ALA A 78 18.21 -4.21 7.25
C ALA A 78 18.47 -5.70 7.52
N VAL A 79 19.29 -6.36 6.68
CA VAL A 79 19.52 -7.80 6.76
C VAL A 79 20.71 -8.16 7.64
N ARG A 80 21.79 -7.36 7.59
CA ARG A 80 23.05 -7.67 8.29
C ARG A 80 23.34 -6.75 9.47
N ASN A 81 22.54 -5.72 9.68
CA ASN A 81 22.80 -4.67 10.68
C ASN A 81 24.18 -4.01 10.48
N VAL A 82 24.57 -3.80 9.22
CA VAL A 82 25.85 -3.18 8.84
C VAL A 82 25.59 -1.85 8.16
N THR A 83 26.22 -0.78 8.64
CA THR A 83 26.29 0.49 7.92
C THR A 83 27.35 0.38 6.83
N SER A 84 26.88 0.12 5.61
CA SER A 84 27.72 -0.05 4.43
C SER A 84 28.45 1.24 4.01
N PRO A 85 29.64 1.16 3.40
CA PRO A 85 30.21 2.28 2.66
C PRO A 85 29.26 2.85 1.59
N TRP A 86 28.36 2.04 1.03
CA TRP A 86 27.31 2.52 0.11
C TRP A 86 26.43 3.60 0.75
N CYS A 87 26.20 3.54 2.07
CA CYS A 87 25.42 4.54 2.79
C CYS A 87 26.12 5.90 2.86
N SER A 88 27.46 5.91 2.84
CA SER A 88 28.26 7.15 2.93
C SER A 88 28.22 8.00 1.66
N LEU A 89 27.71 7.45 0.55
CA LEU A 89 27.52 8.18 -0.70
C LEU A 89 26.38 9.21 -0.62
N PHE A 90 25.48 9.07 0.37
CA PHE A 90 24.23 9.82 0.43
C PHE A 90 24.15 10.65 1.71
N SER A 91 23.76 11.91 1.56
CA SER A 91 23.27 12.71 2.68
C SER A 91 21.78 12.45 2.93
N GLU A 92 21.26 12.95 4.04
CA GLU A 92 19.82 12.86 4.35
C GLU A 92 18.95 13.51 3.26
N GLU A 93 19.39 14.62 2.68
CA GLU A 93 18.65 15.29 1.59
C GLU A 93 18.63 14.46 0.31
N ASP A 94 19.72 13.76 0.00
CA ASP A 94 19.76 12.84 -1.15
C ASP A 94 18.84 11.63 -0.89
N ALA A 95 18.83 11.13 0.35
CA ALA A 95 17.95 10.04 0.75
C ALA A 95 16.46 10.43 0.66
N LYS A 96 16.08 11.69 0.94
CA LYS A 96 14.70 12.18 0.75
C LYS A 96 14.29 12.21 -0.72
N VAL A 97 15.20 12.56 -1.62
CA VAL A 97 14.97 12.50 -3.07
C VAL A 97 14.75 11.07 -3.53
N LEU A 98 15.60 10.13 -3.06
CA LEU A 98 15.48 8.71 -3.38
C LEU A 98 14.25 8.05 -2.75
N GLU A 99 13.86 8.46 -1.53
CA GLU A 99 12.58 8.09 -0.89
C GLU A 99 11.41 8.51 -1.78
N TYR A 100 11.43 9.75 -2.31
CA TYR A 100 10.38 10.24 -3.20
C TYR A 100 10.32 9.50 -4.54
N LEU A 101 11.47 9.14 -5.12
CA LEU A 101 11.53 8.29 -6.32
C LEU A 101 10.87 6.92 -6.08
N ASN A 102 11.13 6.31 -4.92
CA ASN A 102 10.49 5.04 -4.56
C ASN A 102 8.99 5.22 -4.27
N ASP A 103 8.60 6.31 -3.61
CA ASP A 103 7.20 6.63 -3.35
C ASP A 103 6.42 6.86 -4.63
N LEU A 104 6.98 7.54 -5.63
CA LEU A 104 6.37 7.64 -6.95
C LEU A 104 6.12 6.26 -7.55
N LYS A 105 7.10 5.35 -7.46
CA LYS A 105 6.94 3.98 -7.96
C LYS A 105 5.77 3.27 -7.30
N GLN A 106 5.71 3.30 -5.97
CA GLN A 106 4.65 2.64 -5.21
C GLN A 106 3.29 3.31 -5.38
N TYR A 107 3.25 4.64 -5.45
CA TYR A 107 2.04 5.42 -5.69
C TYR A 107 1.40 5.05 -7.02
N TRP A 108 2.20 5.11 -8.10
CA TRP A 108 1.69 4.88 -9.45
C TRP A 108 1.39 3.41 -9.74
N LYS A 109 2.16 2.48 -9.17
CA LYS A 109 2.00 1.04 -9.45
C LYS A 109 1.07 0.29 -8.48
N ARG A 110 0.99 0.72 -7.21
CA ARG A 110 0.32 -0.04 -6.13
C ARG A 110 -0.57 0.82 -5.22
N GLY A 111 -0.59 2.14 -5.43
CA GLY A 111 -1.36 3.10 -4.62
C GLY A 111 -2.38 3.85 -5.46
N TYR A 112 -2.41 5.17 -5.30
CA TYR A 112 -3.41 6.07 -5.89
C TYR A 112 -3.10 6.55 -7.32
N GLY A 113 -2.20 5.87 -8.03
CA GLY A 113 -1.90 6.18 -9.43
C GLY A 113 -3.07 5.95 -10.38
N TYR A 114 -3.69 4.79 -10.25
CA TYR A 114 -4.78 4.31 -11.10
C TYR A 114 -5.83 3.64 -10.21
N ASP A 115 -7.11 3.82 -10.52
CA ASP A 115 -8.20 3.29 -9.68
C ASP A 115 -8.09 1.76 -9.51
N ILE A 116 -7.76 1.06 -10.60
CA ILE A 116 -7.61 -0.41 -10.61
C ILE A 116 -6.57 -0.93 -9.62
N ASN A 117 -5.54 -0.14 -9.28
CA ASN A 117 -4.53 -0.52 -8.30
C ASN A 117 -5.20 -0.92 -6.99
N SER A 118 -6.00 -0.01 -6.44
CA SER A 118 -6.71 -0.24 -5.17
C SER A 118 -7.91 -1.17 -5.33
N ARG A 119 -8.71 -1.03 -6.39
CA ARG A 119 -9.94 -1.82 -6.57
C ARG A 119 -9.67 -3.30 -6.79
N SER A 120 -8.52 -3.67 -7.34
CA SER A 120 -8.10 -5.08 -7.45
C SER A 120 -8.00 -5.80 -6.08
N SER A 121 -7.87 -5.07 -4.97
CA SER A 121 -7.78 -5.64 -3.63
C SER A 121 -9.11 -5.90 -2.93
N CYS A 122 -10.25 -5.63 -3.58
CA CYS A 122 -11.52 -5.64 -2.86
C CYS A 122 -12.03 -7.02 -2.45
N ASN A 123 -11.55 -8.10 -3.10
CA ASN A 123 -11.79 -9.45 -2.62
C ASN A 123 -11.15 -9.70 -1.24
N LEU A 124 -9.91 -9.23 -1.03
CA LEU A 124 -9.23 -9.30 0.26
C LEU A 124 -9.94 -8.44 1.32
N PHE A 125 -10.36 -7.23 0.94
CA PHE A 125 -11.14 -6.37 1.82
C PHE A 125 -12.46 -7.02 2.24
N GLN A 126 -13.18 -7.65 1.31
CA GLN A 126 -14.42 -8.36 1.58
C GLN A 126 -14.20 -9.60 2.45
N ASP A 127 -13.13 -10.37 2.22
CA ASP A 127 -12.78 -11.53 3.04
C ASP A 127 -12.57 -11.12 4.51
N ILE A 128 -11.82 -10.05 4.79
CA ILE A 128 -11.63 -9.52 6.15
C ILE A 128 -12.99 -9.30 6.84
N PHE A 129 -13.92 -8.61 6.18
CA PHE A 129 -15.25 -8.36 6.75
C PHE A 129 -16.12 -9.61 6.87
N GLN A 130 -15.99 -10.57 5.94
CA GLN A 130 -16.68 -11.87 6.05
C GLN A 130 -16.23 -12.64 7.28
N GLN A 131 -14.92 -12.63 7.59
CA GLN A 131 -14.41 -13.29 8.79
C GLN A 131 -14.89 -12.61 10.07
N LEU A 132 -14.88 -11.27 10.09
CA LEU A 132 -15.42 -10.49 11.21
C LEU A 132 -16.92 -10.74 11.40
N ASP A 133 -17.70 -10.78 10.32
CA ASP A 133 -19.14 -11.08 10.35
C ASP A 133 -19.41 -12.47 10.91
N LYS A 134 -18.65 -13.48 10.46
CA LYS A 134 -18.77 -14.85 10.97
C LYS A 134 -18.51 -14.91 12.49
N ALA A 135 -17.50 -14.21 12.98
CA ALA A 135 -17.20 -14.15 14.41
C ALA A 135 -18.35 -13.48 15.20
N VAL A 136 -18.92 -12.39 14.69
CA VAL A 136 -20.10 -11.73 15.28
C VAL A 136 -21.31 -12.69 15.32
N GLU A 137 -21.59 -13.41 14.24
CA GLU A 137 -22.71 -14.35 14.16
C GLU A 137 -22.56 -15.54 15.11
N GLU A 138 -21.35 -16.11 15.21
CA GLU A 138 -21.02 -17.17 16.15
C GLU A 138 -21.18 -16.70 17.60
N SER A 139 -20.64 -15.51 17.92
CA SER A 139 -20.77 -14.87 19.23
C SER A 139 -22.23 -14.65 19.62
N LYS A 140 -23.05 -14.05 18.75
CA LYS A 140 -24.49 -13.84 18.99
C LYS A 140 -25.27 -15.14 19.17
N SER A 141 -24.83 -16.21 18.50
CA SER A 141 -25.43 -17.54 18.63
C SER A 141 -24.93 -18.31 19.85
N SER A 142 -24.11 -17.70 20.73
CA SER A 142 -23.44 -18.37 21.85
C SER A 142 -22.63 -19.59 21.44
N LYS A 143 -22.10 -19.58 20.21
CA LYS A 143 -21.21 -20.62 19.68
C LYS A 143 -19.75 -20.24 19.95
N PRO A 144 -18.85 -21.22 20.13
CA PRO A 144 -17.42 -20.96 20.13
C PRO A 144 -17.00 -20.29 18.81
N ILE A 145 -16.10 -19.30 18.90
CA ILE A 145 -15.52 -18.67 17.71
C ILE A 145 -14.63 -19.67 17.00
N SER A 146 -14.94 -19.99 15.75
CA SER A 146 -14.23 -21.02 14.98
C SER A 146 -12.81 -20.59 14.61
N SER A 147 -12.64 -19.30 14.29
CA SER A 147 -11.35 -18.72 13.88
C SER A 147 -11.05 -17.46 14.72
N PRO A 148 -10.61 -17.60 15.98
CA PRO A 148 -10.35 -16.46 16.87
C PRO A 148 -9.14 -15.62 16.42
N VAL A 149 -8.24 -16.21 15.63
CA VAL A 149 -7.08 -15.54 15.02
C VAL A 149 -6.95 -16.02 13.59
N ILE A 150 -6.81 -15.07 12.66
CA ILE A 150 -6.57 -15.34 11.24
C ILE A 150 -5.31 -14.57 10.86
N VAL A 151 -4.33 -15.28 10.30
CA VAL A 151 -3.05 -14.70 9.87
C VAL A 151 -2.91 -14.89 8.37
N GLN A 152 -2.89 -13.78 7.65
CA GLN A 152 -2.67 -13.74 6.21
C GLN A 152 -1.28 -13.15 5.94
N ILE A 153 -0.49 -13.85 5.13
CA ILE A 153 0.87 -13.44 4.78
C ILE A 153 0.89 -13.11 3.29
N GLY A 154 1.26 -11.88 2.96
CA GLY A 154 1.34 -11.38 1.59
C GLY A 154 2.59 -10.53 1.39
N HIS A 155 2.55 -9.70 0.36
CA HIS A 155 3.64 -8.79 0.01
C HIS A 155 3.29 -7.33 0.33
N ALA A 156 4.26 -6.43 0.20
CA ALA A 156 3.97 -4.99 0.24
C ALA A 156 2.93 -4.61 -0.84
N GLU A 157 3.01 -5.28 -1.99
CA GLU A 157 2.07 -5.20 -3.10
C GLU A 157 0.66 -5.74 -2.80
N THR A 158 0.49 -6.49 -1.70
CA THR A 158 -0.83 -6.90 -1.20
C THR A 158 -1.42 -5.84 -0.27
N LEU A 159 -0.61 -5.35 0.68
CA LEU A 159 -1.06 -4.44 1.73
C LEU A 159 -1.24 -3.00 1.25
N GLN A 160 -0.35 -2.50 0.37
CA GLN A 160 -0.39 -1.13 -0.12
C GLN A 160 -1.69 -0.80 -0.90
N PRO A 161 -2.18 -1.65 -1.82
CA PRO A 161 -3.47 -1.42 -2.47
C PRO A 161 -4.67 -1.52 -1.53
N LEU A 162 -4.63 -2.42 -0.55
CA LEU A 162 -5.69 -2.56 0.45
C LEU A 162 -5.85 -1.28 1.29
N LEU A 163 -4.74 -0.72 1.77
CA LEU A 163 -4.74 0.56 2.50
C LEU A 163 -5.22 1.70 1.60
N ALA A 164 -4.85 1.69 0.33
CA ALA A 164 -5.32 2.68 -0.64
C ALA A 164 -6.84 2.58 -0.86
N LEU A 165 -7.37 1.36 -0.98
CA LEU A 165 -8.81 1.08 -1.12
C LEU A 165 -9.59 1.56 0.12
N MET A 166 -9.01 1.42 1.31
CA MET A 166 -9.54 1.94 2.57
C MET A 166 -9.46 3.47 2.70
N GLY A 167 -8.79 4.15 1.76
CA GLY A 167 -8.66 5.61 1.74
C GLY A 167 -7.49 6.19 2.55
N PHE A 168 -6.61 5.34 3.09
CA PHE A 168 -5.51 5.77 3.94
C PHE A 168 -4.32 6.34 3.16
N PHE A 169 -3.73 7.41 3.71
CA PHE A 169 -2.53 8.07 3.17
C PHE A 169 -2.73 8.72 1.80
N LYS A 170 -3.97 9.07 1.44
CA LYS A 170 -4.25 9.86 0.23
C LYS A 170 -3.84 11.31 0.40
N ASP A 171 -2.92 11.77 -0.45
CA ASP A 171 -2.51 13.16 -0.55
C ASP A 171 -3.57 14.03 -1.25
N ASP A 172 -3.53 15.33 -0.97
CA ASP A 172 -4.48 16.30 -1.53
C ASP A 172 -4.19 16.56 -3.02
N GLU A 173 -2.91 16.50 -3.41
CA GLU A 173 -2.46 16.45 -4.81
C GLU A 173 -1.72 15.13 -5.09
N PRO A 174 -1.87 14.52 -6.28
CA PRO A 174 -1.12 13.33 -6.65
C PRO A 174 0.39 13.57 -6.63
N LEU A 175 1.15 12.53 -6.27
CA LEU A 175 2.61 12.53 -6.36
C LEU A 175 3.00 12.53 -7.85
N ARG A 176 3.82 13.50 -8.26
CA ARG A 176 4.29 13.69 -9.64
C ARG A 176 5.79 13.95 -9.67
N ALA A 177 6.41 13.79 -10.83
CA ALA A 177 7.82 14.11 -11.03
C ALA A 177 8.16 15.56 -10.68
N ASN A 178 7.24 16.50 -10.96
CA ASN A 178 7.52 17.93 -10.87
C ASN A 178 7.04 18.61 -9.58
N ASN A 179 6.61 17.85 -8.56
CA ASN A 179 6.11 18.43 -7.31
C ASN A 179 6.80 17.93 -6.03
N TYR A 180 8.00 17.34 -6.13
CA TYR A 180 8.80 16.92 -4.97
C TYR A 180 8.84 17.95 -3.83
N VAL A 181 9.16 19.22 -4.16
CA VAL A 181 9.26 20.31 -3.17
C VAL A 181 7.94 20.59 -2.46
N ARG A 182 6.79 20.46 -3.15
CA ARG A 182 5.46 20.61 -2.55
C ARG A 182 5.05 19.38 -1.74
N GLN A 183 5.60 18.22 -2.10
CA GLN A 183 5.34 16.91 -1.49
C GLN A 183 6.32 16.53 -0.37
N MET A 184 7.04 17.51 0.18
CA MET A 184 7.95 17.30 1.32
C MET A 184 7.23 16.80 2.58
N HIS A 185 5.93 17.10 2.72
CA HIS A 185 5.08 16.65 3.84
C HIS A 185 3.97 15.69 3.40
N ARG A 186 4.15 15.01 2.26
CA ARG A 186 3.19 14.00 1.76
C ARG A 186 2.85 12.95 2.81
N LYS A 187 1.60 12.50 2.78
CA LYS A 187 1.06 11.39 3.56
C LYS A 187 1.50 10.06 2.96
N PHE A 188 1.55 9.94 1.63
CA PHE A 188 1.98 8.73 0.95
C PHE A 188 3.51 8.57 1.02
N ARG A 189 3.98 7.85 2.05
CA ARG A 189 5.38 7.45 2.21
C ARG A 189 5.47 5.95 2.35
N SER A 190 5.72 5.26 1.25
CA SER A 190 5.70 3.80 1.16
C SER A 190 6.59 3.13 2.21
N GLY A 191 7.78 3.67 2.48
CA GLY A 191 8.70 3.15 3.50
C GLY A 191 8.18 3.27 4.95
N ARG A 192 7.14 4.07 5.21
CA ARG A 192 6.45 4.16 6.52
C ARG A 192 5.14 3.38 6.56
N ILE A 193 4.52 3.19 5.39
CA ILE A 193 3.24 2.49 5.25
C ILE A 193 3.48 0.98 5.21
N VAL A 194 4.36 0.54 4.31
CA VAL A 194 4.69 -0.88 4.05
C VAL A 194 6.20 -1.15 4.19
N PRO A 195 6.84 -0.89 5.34
CA PRO A 195 8.21 -1.34 5.60
C PRO A 195 8.32 -2.87 5.61
N TYR A 196 9.53 -3.40 5.76
CA TYR A 196 9.70 -4.82 6.07
C TYR A 196 8.91 -5.21 7.32
N ALA A 197 8.25 -6.37 7.25
CA ALA A 197 7.35 -6.88 8.28
C ALA A 197 6.14 -5.96 8.60
N ALA A 198 5.74 -5.11 7.66
CA ALA A 198 4.51 -4.34 7.79
C ALA A 198 3.30 -5.24 8.04
N ASN A 199 2.39 -4.78 8.88
CA ASN A 199 1.20 -5.53 9.29
C ASN A 199 0.00 -4.60 9.47
N LEU A 200 -1.18 -5.10 9.10
CA LEU A 200 -2.46 -4.47 9.37
C LEU A 200 -3.31 -5.47 10.16
N VAL A 201 -3.77 -5.05 11.34
CA VAL A 201 -4.54 -5.89 12.25
C VAL A 201 -5.90 -5.27 12.49
N PHE A 202 -6.95 -6.08 12.35
CA PHE A 202 -8.29 -5.76 12.81
C PHE A 202 -8.57 -6.54 14.10
N VAL A 203 -8.92 -5.83 15.17
CA VAL A 203 -9.29 -6.44 16.44
C VAL A 203 -10.78 -6.19 16.67
N LEU A 204 -11.56 -7.27 16.74
CA LEU A 204 -12.98 -7.24 17.06
C LEU A 204 -13.18 -7.53 18.55
N TYR A 205 -13.86 -6.61 19.23
CA TYR A 205 -14.23 -6.72 20.63
C TYR A 205 -15.71 -7.03 20.77
N HIS A 206 -16.04 -7.88 21.74
CA HIS A 206 -17.38 -8.01 22.30
C HIS A 206 -17.42 -7.27 23.64
N CYS A 207 -18.37 -6.35 23.79
CA CYS A 207 -18.45 -5.45 24.94
C CYS A 207 -19.65 -5.80 25.83
N ASP A 208 -19.41 -6.51 26.93
CA ASP A 208 -20.46 -6.96 27.88
C ASP A 208 -21.27 -5.82 28.52
N GLN A 209 -20.67 -4.63 28.61
CA GLN A 209 -21.25 -3.45 29.26
C GLN A 209 -21.75 -2.41 28.26
N ALA A 210 -22.05 -2.81 27.02
CA ALA A 210 -22.58 -1.91 26.00
C ALA A 210 -23.95 -1.33 26.39
N ASN A 211 -24.16 -0.03 26.19
CA ASN A 211 -25.43 0.63 26.52
C ASN A 211 -26.52 0.37 25.47
N SER A 212 -26.12 -0.10 24.28
CA SER A 212 -27.03 -0.47 23.20
C SER A 212 -26.51 -1.70 22.44
N SER A 213 -27.40 -2.41 21.76
CA SER A 213 -27.04 -3.55 20.91
C SER A 213 -26.12 -3.19 19.75
N LYS A 214 -26.05 -1.91 19.37
CA LYS A 214 -25.09 -1.43 18.35
C LYS A 214 -23.67 -1.35 18.90
N GLU A 215 -23.51 -1.01 20.18
CA GLU A 215 -22.20 -0.85 20.83
C GLU A 215 -21.58 -2.17 21.29
N GLU A 216 -22.33 -3.27 21.16
CA GLU A 216 -21.94 -4.62 21.58
C GLU A 216 -20.67 -5.11 20.86
N TYR A 217 -20.48 -4.71 19.60
CA TYR A 217 -19.29 -5.06 18.82
C TYR A 217 -18.53 -3.82 18.37
N GLN A 218 -17.28 -3.76 18.75
CA GLN A 218 -16.37 -2.66 18.40
C GLN A 218 -15.15 -3.19 17.70
N VAL A 219 -14.55 -2.35 16.85
CA VAL A 219 -13.39 -2.71 16.05
C VAL A 219 -12.30 -1.65 16.23
N GLN A 220 -11.07 -2.13 16.32
CA GLN A 220 -9.85 -1.33 16.31
C GLN A 220 -8.95 -1.80 15.18
N MET A 221 -8.26 -0.86 14.53
CA MET A 221 -7.26 -1.16 13.52
C MET A 221 -5.88 -0.75 14.03
N LEU A 222 -4.87 -1.57 13.73
CA LEU A 222 -3.47 -1.24 13.94
C LEU A 222 -2.72 -1.41 12.63
N LEU A 223 -1.92 -0.41 12.26
CA LEU A 223 -0.95 -0.50 11.16
C LEU A 223 0.45 -0.37 11.73
N ASN A 224 1.29 -1.37 11.49
CA ASN A 224 2.66 -1.42 12.03
C ASN A 224 2.63 -1.18 13.55
N GLU A 225 1.78 -1.93 14.26
CA GLU A 225 1.59 -1.87 15.72
C GLU A 225 1.09 -0.51 16.28
N ASN A 226 0.75 0.45 15.42
CA ASN A 226 0.23 1.74 15.82
C ASN A 226 -1.27 1.82 15.57
N LEU A 227 -2.01 2.39 16.53
CA LEU A 227 -3.45 2.60 16.39
C LEU A 227 -3.76 3.44 15.16
N LEU A 228 -4.59 2.90 14.27
CA LEU A 228 -4.98 3.56 13.02
C LEU A 228 -6.37 4.21 13.21
N PRO A 229 -6.47 5.56 13.17
CA PRO A 229 -7.75 6.24 13.31
C PRO A 229 -8.68 5.97 12.12
N PHE A 230 -9.96 5.77 12.39
CA PHE A 230 -10.98 5.61 11.35
C PHE A 230 -11.35 6.95 10.70
N HIS A 231 -11.38 7.01 9.36
CA HIS A 231 -11.67 8.23 8.61
C HIS A 231 -13.01 8.88 8.95
N HIS A 232 -14.07 8.10 9.18
CA HIS A 232 -15.41 8.63 9.44
C HIS A 232 -15.59 9.27 10.82
N SER A 233 -14.69 8.99 11.77
CA SER A 233 -14.85 9.43 13.16
C SER A 233 -13.61 10.07 13.78
N ASN A 234 -12.43 9.93 13.17
CA ASN A 234 -11.13 10.29 13.72
C ASN A 234 -10.83 9.65 15.09
N LYS A 235 -11.50 8.56 15.43
CA LYS A 235 -11.27 7.76 16.64
C LYS A 235 -10.50 6.48 16.29
N THR A 236 -9.86 5.88 17.29
CA THR A 236 -9.11 4.61 17.15
C THR A 236 -9.96 3.37 17.43
N ILE A 237 -11.22 3.56 17.80
CA ILE A 237 -12.22 2.50 18.02
C ILE A 237 -13.50 2.95 17.31
N SER A 238 -14.14 2.04 16.59
CA SER A 238 -15.43 2.25 15.94
C SER A 238 -16.42 1.17 16.35
N ILE A 239 -17.70 1.52 16.39
CA ILE A 239 -18.76 0.51 16.34
C ILE A 239 -18.59 -0.27 15.03
N TYR A 240 -18.64 -1.60 15.10
CA TYR A 240 -18.40 -2.46 13.94
C TYR A 240 -19.45 -2.23 12.83
N ALA A 241 -20.72 -2.03 13.21
CA ALA A 241 -21.78 -1.73 12.26
C ALA A 241 -21.57 -0.39 11.52
N ASP A 242 -21.08 0.63 12.21
CA ASP A 242 -20.78 1.94 11.60
C ASP A 242 -19.61 1.84 10.62
N LEU A 243 -18.60 1.02 10.93
CA LEU A 243 -17.49 0.75 10.02
C LEU A 243 -18.00 0.05 8.74
N LYS A 244 -18.88 -0.95 8.88
CA LYS A 244 -19.49 -1.63 7.73
C LYS A 244 -20.31 -0.67 6.87
N ASP A 245 -21.07 0.23 7.49
CA ASP A 245 -21.87 1.22 6.76
C ASP A 245 -20.98 2.21 6.01
N TYR A 246 -19.89 2.66 6.64
CA TYR A 246 -18.90 3.54 5.98
C TYR A 246 -18.30 2.93 4.71
N TYR A 247 -17.97 1.63 4.74
CA TYR A 247 -17.41 0.91 3.59
C TYR A 247 -18.44 0.15 2.77
N LYS A 248 -19.74 0.42 2.94
CA LYS A 248 -20.84 -0.36 2.34
C LYS A 248 -20.73 -0.47 0.82
N ASP A 249 -20.35 0.62 0.15
CA ASP A 249 -20.20 0.63 -1.30
C ASP A 249 -19.13 -0.37 -1.77
N ILE A 250 -17.96 -0.39 -1.13
CA ILE A 250 -16.89 -1.34 -1.46
C ILE A 250 -17.32 -2.78 -1.14
N LEU A 251 -17.97 -2.98 0.00
CA LEU A 251 -18.44 -4.31 0.44
C LEU A 251 -19.53 -4.89 -0.46
N GLN A 252 -20.35 -4.04 -1.09
CA GLN A 252 -21.51 -4.48 -1.87
C GLN A 252 -21.28 -4.42 -3.39
N ASN A 253 -20.53 -3.44 -3.86
CA ASN A 253 -20.45 -3.09 -5.29
C ASN A 253 -19.07 -3.30 -5.90
N CYS A 254 -18.04 -3.68 -5.12
CA CYS A 254 -16.75 -4.05 -5.69
C CYS A 254 -16.70 -5.54 -6.00
N HIS A 255 -16.80 -5.90 -7.26
CA HIS A 255 -16.73 -7.30 -7.68
C HIS A 255 -15.43 -7.55 -8.43
N PHE A 256 -14.49 -8.27 -7.82
CA PHE A 256 -13.15 -8.50 -8.38
C PHE A 256 -13.15 -8.89 -9.87
N LYS A 257 -14.06 -9.80 -10.28
CA LYS A 257 -14.16 -10.22 -11.68
C LYS A 257 -14.54 -9.09 -12.62
N GLU A 258 -15.43 -8.20 -12.20
CA GLU A 258 -15.91 -7.07 -12.99
C GLU A 258 -14.86 -5.95 -13.02
N GLU A 259 -14.27 -5.61 -11.87
CA GLU A 259 -13.18 -4.63 -11.77
C GLU A 259 -11.99 -5.00 -12.65
N CYS A 260 -11.68 -6.30 -12.71
CA CYS A 260 -10.53 -6.83 -13.42
C CYS A 260 -10.83 -7.26 -14.86
N GLU A 261 -12.07 -7.15 -15.35
CA GLU A 261 -12.42 -7.44 -16.74
C GLU A 261 -11.83 -6.36 -17.67
N LEU A 262 -11.25 -6.79 -18.79
CA LEU A 262 -10.77 -5.84 -19.81
C LEU A 262 -11.96 -5.15 -20.50
N PRO A 263 -11.86 -3.85 -20.83
CA PRO A 263 -12.90 -3.15 -21.57
C PRO A 263 -13.20 -3.84 -22.90
N LYS A 264 -14.48 -4.01 -23.23
CA LYS A 264 -14.91 -4.74 -24.45
C LYS A 264 -14.65 -3.97 -25.76
N ASN A 265 -14.11 -2.75 -25.73
CA ASN A 265 -13.77 -1.94 -26.91
C ASN A 265 -12.56 -1.00 -26.68
N ASN A 266 -11.65 -0.96 -27.67
CA ASN A 266 -10.39 -0.18 -27.68
C ASN A 266 -10.52 1.37 -27.69
N ASN A 267 -11.71 1.94 -27.49
CA ASN A 267 -11.94 3.38 -27.70
C ASN A 267 -12.11 4.21 -26.41
N THR A 268 -11.95 3.64 -25.22
CA THR A 268 -12.10 4.37 -23.94
C THR A 268 -10.92 4.22 -22.98
N ALA A 269 -9.79 3.67 -23.43
CA ALA A 269 -8.63 3.43 -22.57
C ALA A 269 -8.03 4.70 -21.94
N THR A 270 -8.30 5.89 -22.48
CA THR A 270 -7.78 7.16 -21.95
C THR A 270 -8.63 7.78 -20.84
N ASP A 271 -9.89 7.37 -20.66
CA ASP A 271 -10.82 7.99 -19.70
C ASP A 271 -11.10 7.12 -18.45
N GLU A 272 -10.57 5.90 -18.40
CA GLU A 272 -10.69 4.97 -17.25
C GLU A 272 -9.34 4.61 -16.58
N LEU A 273 -8.27 5.35 -16.91
CA LEU A 273 -6.96 5.26 -16.26
C LEU A 273 -6.83 6.31 -15.15
#